data_AF-A0A843ARN8-F1
#
_entry.id   AF-A0A843ARN8-F1
#
_cell.length_a   1.000
_cell.length_b   1.000
_cell.length_c   1.000
_cell.angle_alpha   90.00
_cell.angle_beta   90.00
_cell.angle_gamma   90.00
#
_symmetry.space_group_name_H-M   'P 1'
#
loop_
_entity.id
_entity.type
_entity.pdbx_description
1 polymer ?
#
loop_
_entity_poly.entity_id
_entity_poly.type
_entity_poly.pdbx_seq_one_letter_code
_entity_poly.pdbx_strand_id
1 'polypeptide(L)'
;MAGGCRIEISYIDPEVYTSIVNHELRRSILRSLYAMSLDRPVTKQELADRVGIGYHQLVYQLSHQLAAFWTVVDEKKVRGTRLEYLSPSSPNTIFITIGRDGKIFLVDPLANLFGPLAKVGTRCDSCSSKEMERCLAYVKGGCCFTAEPSAEEQAVLAASGRSGRPTPVDLAILCALKGVASGKSCAVSIPCESCPFMRRAIRIDGLGEGR
;
A
#
# COMPACT_ATOMS: atom_id res chain seq x y z
N MET A 1 -14.96 -6.29 11.17
CA MET A 1 -13.87 -6.19 12.15
C MET A 1 -12.81 -5.27 11.57
N ALA A 2 -12.57 -4.11 12.16
CA ALA A 2 -11.59 -3.15 11.67
C ALA A 2 -10.17 -3.72 11.86
N GLY A 3 -9.66 -4.41 10.84
CA GLY A 3 -8.27 -4.87 10.74
C GLY A 3 -7.29 -3.73 10.49
N GLY A 4 -7.48 -2.62 11.21
CA GLY A 4 -7.21 -1.29 10.67
C GLY A 4 -5.75 -0.90 10.52
N CYS A 5 -4.79 -1.52 11.23
CA CYS A 5 -3.40 -1.01 11.24
C CYS A 5 -2.35 -2.10 11.28
N ARG A 6 -2.36 -2.90 10.23
CA ARG A 6 -1.25 -3.77 9.89
C ARG A 6 -0.64 -3.22 8.61
N ILE A 7 0.59 -2.71 8.68
CA ILE A 7 1.33 -2.35 7.48
C ILE A 7 1.94 -3.63 6.96
N GLU A 8 1.39 -4.13 5.86
CA GLU A 8 1.95 -5.28 5.17
C GLU A 8 2.87 -4.78 4.06
N ILE A 9 3.99 -5.45 3.86
CA ILE A 9 4.87 -5.20 2.73
C ILE A 9 5.00 -6.48 1.92
N SER A 10 4.61 -6.37 0.66
CA SER A 10 4.62 -7.49 -0.28
C SER A 10 5.48 -7.15 -1.47
N TYR A 11 6.29 -8.12 -1.90
CA TYR A 11 7.02 -8.00 -3.14
C TYR A 11 6.08 -8.19 -4.33
N ILE A 12 6.27 -7.40 -5.38
CA ILE A 12 5.60 -7.58 -6.68
C ILE A 12 6.63 -7.68 -7.81
N ASP A 13 6.25 -8.41 -8.84
CA ASP A 13 7.09 -8.57 -10.03
C ASP A 13 7.38 -7.23 -10.69
N PRO A 14 8.62 -7.00 -11.20
CA PRO A 14 8.96 -5.76 -11.90
C PRO A 14 8.05 -5.45 -13.10
N GLU A 15 7.53 -6.48 -13.77
CA GLU A 15 6.58 -6.33 -14.87
C GLU A 15 5.23 -5.79 -14.39
N VAL A 16 4.73 -6.29 -13.27
CA VAL A 16 3.50 -5.78 -12.63
C VAL A 16 3.72 -4.35 -12.14
N TYR A 17 4.86 -4.06 -11.52
CA TYR A 17 5.21 -2.70 -11.11
C TYR A 17 5.24 -1.72 -12.29
N THR A 18 5.93 -2.07 -13.39
CA THR A 18 6.07 -1.19 -14.56
C THR A 18 4.74 -1.00 -15.29
N SER A 19 3.86 -2.01 -15.30
CA SER A 19 2.52 -1.88 -15.86
C SER A 19 1.69 -0.84 -15.11
N ILE A 20 1.91 -0.65 -13.80
CA ILE A 20 1.16 0.30 -12.99
C ILE A 20 1.77 1.69 -13.06
N VAL A 21 3.06 1.83 -12.72
CA VAL A 21 3.66 3.14 -12.45
C VAL A 21 3.74 4.02 -13.70
N ASN A 22 3.92 3.41 -14.87
CA ASN A 22 4.00 4.13 -16.14
C ASN A 22 2.61 4.49 -16.73
N HIS A 23 1.52 4.17 -16.04
CA HIS A 23 0.17 4.34 -16.57
C HIS A 23 -0.72 5.10 -15.59
N GLU A 24 -1.00 6.37 -15.90
CA GLU A 24 -1.77 7.26 -15.02
C GLU A 24 -3.14 6.69 -14.63
N LEU A 25 -3.89 6.18 -15.61
CA LEU A 25 -5.20 5.57 -15.35
C LEU A 25 -5.14 4.43 -14.31
N ARG A 26 -4.14 3.55 -14.40
CA ARG A 26 -4.00 2.41 -13.49
C ARG A 26 -3.68 2.87 -12.08
N ARG A 27 -2.81 3.87 -11.93
CA ARG A 27 -2.56 4.53 -10.64
C ARG A 27 -3.83 5.15 -10.06
N SER A 28 -4.62 5.83 -10.89
CA SER A 28 -5.89 6.45 -10.49
C SER A 28 -6.93 5.42 -10.02
N ILE A 29 -7.05 4.29 -10.75
CA ILE A 29 -7.93 3.17 -10.37
C ILE A 29 -7.52 2.59 -9.03
N LEU A 30 -6.23 2.25 -8.84
CA LEU A 30 -5.74 1.67 -7.59
C LEU A 30 -5.91 2.63 -6.41
N ARG A 31 -5.54 3.91 -6.59
CA ARG A 31 -5.73 4.94 -5.56
C ARG A 31 -7.21 5.04 -5.16
N SER A 32 -8.10 5.10 -6.15
CA SER A 32 -9.54 5.26 -5.89
C SER A 32 -10.12 4.02 -5.22
N LEU A 33 -9.78 2.82 -5.69
CA LEU A 33 -10.20 1.57 -5.06
C LEU A 33 -9.78 1.50 -3.59
N TYR A 34 -8.49 1.73 -3.29
CA TYR A 34 -7.97 1.62 -1.93
C TYR A 34 -8.55 2.67 -0.98
N ALA A 35 -8.73 3.91 -1.46
CA ALA A 35 -9.33 4.97 -0.66
C ALA A 35 -10.83 4.71 -0.40
N MET A 36 -11.60 4.39 -1.45
CA MET A 36 -13.04 4.21 -1.31
C MET A 36 -13.40 2.94 -0.52
N SER A 37 -12.52 1.93 -0.49
CA SER A 37 -12.75 0.67 0.21
C SER A 37 -12.32 0.66 1.68
N LEU A 38 -11.96 1.80 2.27
CA LEU A 38 -11.56 1.88 3.68
C LEU A 38 -12.68 1.45 4.64
N ASP A 39 -13.91 1.92 4.41
CA ASP A 39 -15.06 1.66 5.29
C ASP A 39 -16.01 0.59 4.75
N ARG A 40 -16.13 0.50 3.41
CA ARG A 40 -17.04 -0.44 2.76
C ARG A 40 -16.52 -0.92 1.41
N PRO A 41 -16.89 -2.12 0.98
CA PRO A 41 -16.70 -2.54 -0.40
C PRO A 41 -17.36 -1.58 -1.41
N VAL A 42 -16.81 -1.50 -2.62
CA VAL A 42 -17.27 -0.60 -3.70
C VAL A 42 -17.65 -1.37 -4.94
N THR A 43 -18.66 -0.93 -5.66
CA THR A 43 -19.02 -1.55 -6.92
C THR A 43 -18.10 -1.10 -8.05
N LYS A 44 -18.01 -1.89 -9.12
CA LYS A 44 -17.32 -1.51 -10.37
C LYS A 44 -17.85 -0.19 -10.93
N GLN A 45 -19.16 0.05 -10.87
CA GLN A 45 -19.73 1.29 -11.38
C GLN A 45 -19.29 2.50 -10.55
N GLU A 46 -19.38 2.43 -9.22
CA GLU A 46 -18.92 3.52 -8.33
C GLU A 46 -17.45 3.86 -8.56
N LEU A 47 -16.60 2.84 -8.73
CA LEU A 47 -15.18 3.05 -9.02
C LEU A 47 -14.95 3.68 -10.40
N ALA A 48 -15.71 3.26 -11.42
CA ALA A 48 -15.61 3.83 -12.76
C ALA A 48 -16.01 5.31 -12.76
N ASP A 49 -17.10 5.64 -12.08
CA ASP A 49 -17.61 7.00 -11.93
C ASP A 49 -16.61 7.88 -11.17
N ARG A 50 -16.00 7.37 -10.09
CA ARG A 50 -14.98 8.09 -9.32
C ARG A 50 -13.74 8.42 -10.14
N VAL A 51 -13.29 7.48 -10.97
CA VAL A 51 -12.10 7.64 -11.82
C VAL A 51 -12.42 8.48 -13.07
N GLY A 52 -13.69 8.57 -13.47
CA GLY A 52 -14.14 9.29 -14.66
C GLY A 52 -13.94 8.50 -15.96
N ILE A 53 -14.11 7.18 -15.92
CA ILE A 53 -13.97 6.29 -17.09
C ILE A 53 -15.23 5.44 -17.33
N GLY A 54 -15.35 4.88 -18.53
CA GLY A 54 -16.45 3.95 -18.84
C GLY A 54 -16.32 2.61 -18.11
N TYR A 55 -17.45 2.02 -17.74
CA TYR A 55 -17.54 0.72 -17.05
C TYR A 55 -16.69 -0.38 -17.73
N HIS A 56 -16.81 -0.53 -19.05
CA HIS A 56 -16.06 -1.54 -19.80
C HIS A 56 -14.55 -1.29 -19.78
N GLN A 57 -14.12 -0.03 -19.78
CA GLN A 57 -12.72 0.33 -19.67
C GLN A 57 -12.18 -0.02 -18.28
N LEU A 58 -12.95 0.25 -17.21
CA LEU A 58 -12.58 -0.17 -15.86
C LEU A 58 -12.44 -1.70 -15.78
N VAL A 59 -13.46 -2.44 -16.24
CA VAL A 59 -13.46 -3.91 -16.21
C VAL A 59 -12.25 -4.47 -16.93
N TYR A 60 -11.89 -3.92 -18.09
CA TYR A 60 -10.69 -4.34 -18.81
C TYR A 60 -9.40 -4.13 -17.99
N GLN A 61 -9.22 -2.95 -17.38
CA GLN A 61 -8.03 -2.68 -16.56
C GLN A 61 -7.98 -3.60 -15.33
N LEU A 62 -9.12 -3.78 -14.65
CA LEU A 62 -9.24 -4.66 -13.49
C LEU A 62 -8.90 -6.11 -13.82
N SER A 63 -9.43 -6.66 -14.91
CA SER A 63 -9.26 -8.07 -15.27
C SER A 63 -7.88 -8.40 -15.84
N HIS A 64 -7.23 -7.47 -16.55
CA HIS A 64 -5.98 -7.79 -17.26
C HIS A 64 -4.72 -7.22 -16.62
N GLN A 65 -4.80 -6.02 -16.04
CA GLN A 65 -3.61 -5.27 -15.62
C GLN A 65 -3.53 -5.12 -14.11
N LEU A 66 -4.69 -5.18 -13.43
CA LEU A 66 -4.81 -4.95 -12.00
C LEU A 66 -5.38 -6.17 -11.25
N ALA A 67 -5.46 -7.34 -11.87
CA ALA A 67 -6.13 -8.52 -11.33
C ALA A 67 -5.63 -8.95 -9.93
N ALA A 68 -4.35 -8.73 -9.65
CA ALA A 68 -3.74 -9.08 -8.36
C ALA A 68 -4.15 -8.14 -7.20
N PHE A 69 -4.75 -6.98 -7.48
CA PHE A 69 -4.94 -5.92 -6.50
C PHE A 69 -6.34 -5.83 -5.92
N TRP A 70 -7.31 -6.58 -6.45
CA TRP A 70 -8.70 -6.53 -6.03
C TRP A 70 -9.34 -7.91 -5.99
N THR A 71 -10.41 -8.04 -5.22
CA THR A 71 -11.23 -9.24 -5.15
C THR A 71 -12.70 -8.86 -5.03
N VAL A 72 -13.59 -9.78 -5.41
CA VAL A 72 -15.03 -9.66 -5.12
C VAL A 72 -15.26 -10.19 -3.71
N VAL A 73 -15.86 -9.36 -2.86
CA VAL A 73 -16.12 -9.70 -1.45
C VAL A 73 -17.59 -9.93 -1.16
N ASP A 74 -18.49 -9.40 -1.98
CA ASP A 74 -19.93 -9.62 -1.88
C ASP A 74 -20.61 -9.41 -3.24
N GLU A 75 -21.80 -9.95 -3.39
CA GLU A 75 -22.57 -9.90 -4.62
C GLU A 75 -24.06 -9.81 -4.37
N LYS A 76 -24.73 -8.96 -5.14
CA LYS A 76 -26.17 -8.74 -5.03
C LYS A 76 -26.84 -8.81 -6.39
N LYS A 77 -27.94 -9.56 -6.48
CA LYS A 77 -28.80 -9.56 -7.66
C LYS A 77 -29.71 -8.32 -7.62
N VAL A 78 -29.62 -7.47 -8.63
CA VAL A 78 -30.45 -6.27 -8.77
C VAL A 78 -31.08 -6.27 -10.17
N ARG A 79 -32.41 -6.36 -10.23
CA ARG A 79 -33.20 -6.33 -11.48
C ARG A 79 -32.69 -7.31 -12.56
N GLY A 80 -32.29 -8.51 -12.15
CA GLY A 80 -31.81 -9.56 -13.06
C GLY A 80 -30.30 -9.50 -13.36
N THR A 81 -29.60 -8.44 -12.98
CA THR A 81 -28.14 -8.29 -13.15
C THR A 81 -27.40 -8.57 -11.84
N ARG A 82 -26.21 -9.16 -11.93
CA ARG A 82 -25.30 -9.38 -10.79
C ARG A 82 -24.47 -8.12 -10.56
N LEU A 83 -24.59 -7.54 -9.37
CA LEU A 83 -23.78 -6.42 -8.91
C LEU A 83 -22.70 -6.95 -7.98
N GLU A 84 -21.44 -6.75 -8.33
CA GLU A 84 -20.29 -7.22 -7.57
C GLU A 84 -19.70 -6.07 -6.74
N TYR A 85 -19.41 -6.36 -5.48
CA TYR A 85 -18.71 -5.47 -4.55
C TYR A 85 -17.26 -5.87 -4.44
N LEU A 86 -16.39 -4.90 -4.63
CA LEU A 86 -14.95 -5.03 -4.70
C LEU A 86 -14.31 -4.53 -3.40
N SER A 87 -13.18 -5.13 -3.06
CA SER A 87 -12.25 -4.62 -2.06
C SER A 87 -10.82 -4.86 -2.56
N PRO A 88 -9.82 -4.07 -2.12
CA PRO A 88 -8.42 -4.43 -2.29
C PRO A 88 -8.15 -5.84 -1.79
N SER A 89 -7.39 -6.63 -2.55
CA SER A 89 -6.94 -7.96 -2.10
C SER A 89 -6.04 -7.86 -0.86
N SER A 90 -5.37 -6.71 -0.67
CA SER A 90 -4.52 -6.44 0.48
C SER A 90 -4.63 -4.95 0.89
N PRO A 91 -5.67 -4.58 1.68
CA PRO A 91 -6.08 -3.18 1.90
C PRO A 91 -5.02 -2.25 2.50
N ASN A 92 -4.09 -2.79 3.29
CA ASN A 92 -3.08 -1.99 4.00
C ASN A 92 -1.65 -2.20 3.46
N THR A 93 -1.52 -2.87 2.32
CA THR A 93 -0.23 -3.32 1.79
C THR A 93 0.50 -2.22 1.04
N ILE A 94 1.80 -2.11 1.31
CA ILE A 94 2.77 -1.42 0.48
C ILE A 94 3.40 -2.47 -0.43
N PHE A 95 3.32 -2.28 -1.74
CA PHE A 95 3.98 -3.16 -2.68
C PHE A 95 5.36 -2.61 -3.01
N ILE A 96 6.36 -3.49 -3.05
CA ILE A 96 7.73 -3.12 -3.39
C ILE A 96 8.30 -4.00 -4.48
N THR A 97 9.26 -3.47 -5.22
CA THR A 97 10.09 -4.25 -6.14
C THR A 97 11.53 -3.72 -6.13
N ILE A 98 12.49 -4.53 -6.57
CA ILE A 98 13.90 -4.14 -6.70
C ILE A 98 14.25 -4.01 -8.18
N GLY A 99 14.83 -2.88 -8.57
CA GLY A 99 15.36 -2.68 -9.91
C GLY A 99 16.70 -3.38 -10.13
N ARG A 100 17.13 -3.51 -11.39
CA ARG A 100 18.44 -4.12 -11.73
C ARG A 100 19.63 -3.36 -11.12
N ASP A 101 19.44 -2.10 -10.77
CA ASP A 101 20.42 -1.24 -10.09
C ASP A 101 20.39 -1.38 -8.56
N GLY A 102 19.65 -2.35 -8.03
CA GLY A 102 19.53 -2.60 -6.60
C GLY A 102 18.65 -1.58 -5.84
N LYS A 103 18.03 -0.63 -6.54
CA LYS A 103 17.18 0.39 -5.91
C LYS A 103 15.77 -0.13 -5.68
N ILE A 104 15.16 0.39 -4.62
CA ILE A 104 13.81 0.04 -4.21
C ILE A 104 12.78 0.95 -4.90
N PHE A 105 11.73 0.33 -5.40
CA PHE A 105 10.57 0.99 -5.98
C PHE A 105 9.31 0.56 -5.23
N LEU A 106 8.32 1.46 -5.19
CA LEU A 106 7.18 1.34 -4.30
C LEU A 106 5.87 1.70 -4.99
N VAL A 107 4.83 0.97 -4.62
CA VAL A 107 3.42 1.24 -4.92
C VAL A 107 2.65 1.19 -3.60
N ASP A 108 2.26 2.35 -3.08
CA ASP A 108 1.34 2.50 -1.95
C ASP A 108 0.11 3.25 -2.47
N PRO A 109 -0.94 2.52 -2.91
CA PRO A 109 -2.13 3.14 -3.49
C PRO A 109 -2.86 4.05 -2.50
N LEU A 110 -2.87 3.67 -1.22
CA LEU A 110 -3.55 4.42 -0.16
C LEU A 110 -2.86 5.77 0.11
N ALA A 111 -1.52 5.79 0.09
CA ALA A 111 -0.75 7.02 0.23
C ALA A 111 -0.54 7.79 -1.09
N ASN A 112 -1.06 7.27 -2.21
CA ASN A 112 -0.83 7.80 -3.56
C ASN A 112 0.68 7.92 -3.91
N LEU A 113 1.48 6.91 -3.54
CA LEU A 113 2.92 6.88 -3.82
C LEU A 113 3.21 5.80 -4.86
N PHE A 114 3.73 6.22 -6.02
CA PHE A 114 4.00 5.34 -7.16
C PHE A 114 5.34 5.72 -7.79
N GLY A 115 6.41 4.97 -7.51
CA GLY A 115 7.70 5.26 -8.11
C GLY A 115 8.92 4.80 -7.31
N PRO A 116 10.12 5.29 -7.68
CA PRO A 116 11.35 5.01 -6.94
C PRO A 116 11.24 5.56 -5.52
N LEU A 117 11.63 4.76 -4.52
CA LEU A 117 11.56 5.14 -3.10
C LEU A 117 12.26 6.48 -2.83
N ALA A 118 13.41 6.71 -3.47
CA ALA A 118 14.18 7.95 -3.37
C ALA A 118 13.40 9.21 -3.82
N LYS A 119 12.39 9.06 -4.67
CA LYS A 119 11.61 10.17 -5.24
C LYS A 119 10.27 10.35 -4.56
N VAL A 120 9.57 9.25 -4.27
CA VAL A 120 8.21 9.30 -3.72
C VAL A 120 8.15 9.19 -2.20
N GLY A 121 9.22 8.68 -1.57
CA GLY A 121 9.26 8.47 -0.13
C GLY A 121 8.28 7.40 0.36
N THR A 122 7.91 7.50 1.63
CA THR A 122 6.97 6.60 2.31
C THR A 122 5.90 7.39 3.04
N ARG A 123 4.77 6.75 3.35
CA ARG A 123 3.73 7.33 4.21
C ARG A 123 4.23 7.77 5.59
N CYS A 124 5.32 7.18 6.09
CA CYS A 124 5.93 7.53 7.38
C CYS A 124 6.80 8.79 7.34
N ASP A 125 7.19 9.29 6.16
CA ASP A 125 8.00 10.51 6.05
C ASP A 125 7.22 11.77 6.48
N SER A 126 5.89 11.66 6.58
CA SER A 126 4.99 12.71 7.08
C SER A 126 4.74 12.64 8.60
N CYS A 127 5.37 11.71 9.31
CA CYS A 127 5.21 11.55 10.76
C CYS A 127 6.20 12.43 11.53
N SER A 128 5.80 12.90 12.71
CA SER A 128 6.73 13.57 13.63
C SER A 128 7.76 12.58 14.19
N SER A 129 8.92 13.08 14.64
CA SER A 129 9.99 12.24 15.22
C SER A 129 9.48 11.39 16.40
N LYS A 130 8.64 11.96 17.27
CA LYS A 130 8.06 11.27 18.42
C LYS A 130 7.13 10.13 18.01
N GLU A 131 6.31 10.35 16.98
CA GLU A 131 5.42 9.29 16.45
C GLU A 131 6.24 8.18 15.78
N MET A 132 7.29 8.55 15.07
CA MET A 132 8.19 7.62 14.42
C MET A 132 8.93 6.72 15.43
N GLU A 133 9.44 7.29 16.52
CA GLU A 133 10.09 6.53 17.60
C GLU A 133 9.13 5.55 18.27
N ARG A 134 7.90 5.98 18.54
CA ARG A 134 6.87 5.09 19.09
C ARG A 134 6.56 3.93 18.14
N CYS A 135 6.40 4.21 16.84
CA CYS A 135 6.19 3.18 15.84
C CYS A 135 7.40 2.23 15.71
N LEU A 136 8.62 2.76 15.77
CA LEU A 136 9.85 1.96 15.75
C LEU A 136 9.90 0.96 16.91
N ALA A 137 9.48 1.36 18.11
CA ALA A 137 9.42 0.45 19.26
C ALA A 137 8.49 -0.76 18.98
N TYR A 138 7.34 -0.54 18.33
CA TYR A 138 6.45 -1.63 17.92
C TYR A 138 7.08 -2.54 16.86
N VAL A 139 7.75 -1.97 15.86
CA VAL A 139 8.41 -2.76 14.81
C VAL A 139 9.52 -3.62 15.41
N LYS A 140 10.35 -3.05 16.28
CA LYS A 140 11.47 -3.75 16.93
C LYS A 140 11.03 -4.83 17.90
N GLY A 141 9.86 -4.67 18.52
CA GLY A 141 9.24 -5.71 19.36
C GLY A 141 8.44 -6.75 18.57
N GLY A 142 8.28 -6.58 17.25
CA GLY A 142 7.49 -7.45 16.40
C GLY A 142 8.27 -8.64 15.84
N CYS A 143 7.55 -9.64 15.33
CA CYS A 143 8.13 -10.87 14.78
C CYS A 143 9.02 -10.67 13.55
N CYS A 144 8.91 -9.51 12.89
CA CYS A 144 9.60 -9.16 11.66
C CYS A 144 10.98 -8.52 11.89
N PHE A 145 11.30 -8.12 13.13
CA PHE A 145 12.59 -7.52 13.47
C PHE A 145 13.49 -8.56 14.14
N THR A 146 14.58 -8.94 13.48
CA THR A 146 15.55 -9.92 14.00
C THR A 146 16.84 -9.28 14.47
N ALA A 147 17.25 -8.17 13.87
CA ALA A 147 18.43 -7.38 14.22
C ALA A 147 18.37 -5.99 13.58
N GLU A 148 19.24 -5.08 14.04
CA GLU A 148 19.48 -3.82 13.33
C GLU A 148 20.02 -4.07 11.91
N PRO A 149 19.74 -3.18 10.94
CA PRO A 149 20.21 -3.35 9.57
C PRO A 149 21.74 -3.45 9.47
N SER A 150 22.22 -4.45 8.72
CA SER A 150 23.64 -4.60 8.38
C SER A 150 24.16 -3.43 7.53
N ALA A 151 25.47 -3.31 7.36
CA ALA A 151 26.08 -2.30 6.49
C ALA A 151 25.58 -2.41 5.04
N GLU A 152 25.35 -3.64 4.55
CA GLU A 152 24.82 -3.91 3.21
C GLU A 152 23.36 -3.44 3.09
N GLU A 153 22.54 -3.71 4.11
CA GLU A 153 21.15 -3.24 4.14
C GLU A 153 21.06 -1.72 4.21
N GLN A 154 21.93 -1.08 4.99
CA GLN A 154 22.04 0.37 5.02
C GLN A 154 22.50 0.92 3.67
N ALA A 155 23.39 0.24 2.96
CA ALA A 155 23.79 0.64 1.62
C ALA A 155 22.64 0.56 0.61
N VAL A 156 21.79 -0.48 0.67
CA VAL A 156 20.58 -0.60 -0.17
C VAL A 156 19.59 0.53 0.11
N LEU A 157 19.36 0.84 1.39
CA LEU A 157 18.52 1.96 1.81
C LEU A 157 19.11 3.29 1.32
N ALA A 158 20.40 3.53 1.52
CA ALA A 158 21.09 4.74 1.08
C ALA A 158 21.05 4.92 -0.45
N ALA A 159 21.27 3.86 -1.22
CA ALA A 159 21.12 3.87 -2.68
C ALA A 159 19.69 4.18 -3.15
N SER A 160 18.71 3.94 -2.27
CA SER A 160 17.30 4.27 -2.45
C SER A 160 16.90 5.59 -1.78
N GLY A 161 17.86 6.47 -1.47
CA GLY A 161 17.62 7.81 -0.90
C GLY A 161 17.35 7.83 0.60
N ARG A 162 17.65 6.74 1.32
CA ARG A 162 17.40 6.58 2.76
C ARG A 162 18.72 6.49 3.54
N SER A 163 19.44 7.61 3.65
CA SER A 163 20.75 7.70 4.29
C SER A 163 20.72 8.04 5.80
N GLY A 164 19.53 8.23 6.36
CA GLY A 164 19.34 8.55 7.78
C GLY A 164 19.05 7.33 8.65
N ARG A 165 18.61 7.58 9.89
CA ARG A 165 18.11 6.51 10.78
C ARG A 165 16.92 5.81 10.12
N PRO A 166 16.93 4.47 10.01
CA PRO A 166 15.83 3.72 9.41
C PRO A 166 14.50 4.02 10.08
N THR A 167 13.48 4.28 9.27
CA THR A 167 12.09 4.45 9.72
C THR A 167 11.42 3.08 9.90
N PRO A 168 10.23 3.02 10.53
CA PRO A 168 9.44 1.79 10.63
C PRO A 168 9.23 1.10 9.28
N VAL A 169 8.96 1.86 8.23
CA VAL A 169 8.73 1.33 6.88
C VAL A 169 10.05 0.85 6.27
N ASP A 170 11.17 1.53 6.50
CA ASP A 170 12.47 1.07 5.99
C ASP A 170 12.83 -0.31 6.58
N LEU A 171 12.61 -0.52 7.87
CA LEU A 171 12.83 -1.81 8.52
C LEU A 171 11.87 -2.89 7.99
N ALA A 172 10.61 -2.53 7.76
CA ALA A 172 9.63 -3.43 7.16
C ALA A 172 10.01 -3.81 5.72
N ILE A 173 10.54 -2.87 4.93
CA ILE A 173 11.01 -3.10 3.57
C ILE A 173 12.17 -4.09 3.60
N LEU A 174 13.20 -3.85 4.42
CA LEU A 174 14.34 -4.75 4.54
C LEU A 174 13.92 -6.17 4.95
N CYS A 175 13.00 -6.28 5.90
CA CYS A 175 12.40 -7.55 6.30
C CYS A 175 11.66 -8.23 5.14
N ALA A 176 10.87 -7.49 4.36
CA ALA A 176 10.19 -8.04 3.19
C ALA A 176 11.20 -8.54 2.15
N LEU A 177 12.28 -7.80 1.91
CA LEU A 177 13.34 -8.19 0.97
C LEU A 177 14.06 -9.48 1.40
N LYS A 178 14.37 -9.64 2.69
CA LYS A 178 14.88 -10.92 3.23
C LYS A 178 13.89 -12.07 3.06
N GLY A 179 12.60 -11.77 3.17
CA GLY A 179 11.50 -12.72 3.01
C GLY A 179 11.33 -13.25 1.60
N VAL A 180 11.69 -12.47 0.56
CA VAL A 180 11.46 -12.80 -0.87
C VAL A 180 12.00 -14.19 -1.23
N ALA A 181 13.25 -14.50 -0.90
CA ALA A 181 13.87 -15.79 -1.23
C ALA A 181 13.19 -16.98 -0.54
N SER A 182 12.49 -16.73 0.57
CA SER A 182 11.77 -17.74 1.35
C SER A 182 10.25 -17.75 1.10
N GLY A 183 9.75 -16.91 0.19
CA GLY A 183 8.31 -16.74 -0.06
C GLY A 183 7.53 -16.13 1.12
N LYS A 184 8.22 -15.57 2.11
CA LYS A 184 7.59 -14.98 3.31
C LYS A 184 7.29 -13.50 3.05
N SER A 185 6.04 -13.10 3.30
CA SER A 185 5.69 -11.68 3.39
C SER A 185 6.12 -11.10 4.73
N CYS A 186 6.45 -9.81 4.76
CA CYS A 186 6.72 -9.11 6.01
C CYS A 186 5.50 -8.28 6.39
N ALA A 187 5.02 -8.46 7.61
CA ALA A 187 3.89 -7.71 8.12
C ALA A 187 4.23 -7.06 9.45
N VAL A 188 4.19 -5.75 9.48
CA VAL A 188 4.43 -4.95 10.66
C VAL A 188 3.09 -4.47 11.20
N SER A 189 2.69 -5.03 12.33
CA SER A 189 1.50 -4.59 13.06
C SER A 189 1.84 -3.34 13.88
N ILE A 190 1.23 -2.20 13.53
CA ILE A 190 1.36 -0.94 14.30
C ILE A 190 -0.02 -0.57 14.79
N PRO A 191 -0.30 -0.51 16.10
CA PRO A 191 -1.63 -0.16 16.59
C PRO A 191 -2.19 1.10 15.94
N CYS A 192 -3.47 1.12 15.58
CA CYS A 192 -4.06 2.25 14.86
C CYS A 192 -3.98 3.57 15.59
N GLU A 193 -4.18 3.52 16.90
CA GLU A 193 -4.05 4.66 17.79
C GLU A 193 -2.63 5.26 17.74
N SER A 194 -1.65 4.41 17.42
CA SER A 194 -0.24 4.77 17.31
C SER A 194 0.19 5.23 15.92
N CYS A 195 -0.53 4.87 14.85
CA CYS A 195 -0.20 5.23 13.46
C CYS A 195 -0.91 6.51 13.00
N PRO A 196 -0.22 7.66 12.88
CA PRO A 196 -0.84 8.93 12.49
C PRO A 196 -1.39 8.92 11.07
N PHE A 197 -0.69 8.27 10.14
CA PHE A 197 -1.14 8.13 8.77
C PHE A 197 -2.46 7.36 8.70
N MET A 198 -2.56 6.18 9.32
CA MET A 198 -3.78 5.39 9.27
C MET A 198 -4.93 6.11 9.97
N ARG A 199 -4.68 6.81 11.10
CA ARG A 199 -5.70 7.67 11.72
C ARG A 199 -6.18 8.76 10.77
N ARG A 200 -5.29 9.40 10.00
CA ARG A 200 -5.68 10.40 9.01
C ARG A 200 -6.41 9.77 7.83
N ALA A 201 -5.94 8.66 7.29
CA ALA A 201 -6.61 7.95 6.20
C ALA A 201 -8.04 7.55 6.60
N ILE A 202 -8.23 7.04 7.83
CA ILE A 202 -9.55 6.72 8.40
C ILE A 202 -10.37 8.00 8.67
N ARG A 203 -9.74 9.11 9.09
CA ARG A 203 -10.44 10.37 9.43
C ARG A 203 -10.75 11.27 8.23
N ILE A 204 -10.03 11.17 7.11
CA ILE A 204 -10.27 11.98 5.91
C ILE A 204 -11.69 11.75 5.36
N ASP A 205 -12.31 10.61 5.66
CA ASP A 205 -13.71 10.33 5.35
C ASP A 205 -14.66 10.44 6.57
N GLY A 206 -14.16 10.86 7.74
CA GLY A 206 -14.93 10.94 8.98
C GLY A 206 -15.48 12.32 9.36
N LEU A 207 -14.96 13.43 8.82
CA LEU A 207 -15.46 14.79 9.10
C LEU A 207 -15.07 15.77 7.96
N GLY A 208 -15.97 15.86 6.98
CA GLY A 208 -16.17 17.06 6.16
C GLY A 208 -17.52 17.70 6.48
N GLU A 209 -17.94 17.70 7.75
CA GLU A 209 -19.08 18.50 8.21
C GLU A 209 -18.57 19.75 8.94
N GLY A 210 -18.84 20.90 8.33
CA GLY A 210 -19.07 22.19 8.98
C GLY A 210 -17.96 22.78 9.85
N ARG A 211 -17.13 23.65 9.26
CA ARG A 211 -16.92 25.02 9.75
C ARG A 211 -16.80 25.99 8.60
#